data_AF-A0A0X3RTJ1-F1
#
_entry.id   AF-A0A0X3RTJ1-F1
#
_cell.length_a   1.000
_cell.length_b   1.000
_cell.length_c   1.000
_cell.angle_alpha   90.00
_cell.angle_beta   90.00
_cell.angle_gamma   90.00
#
_symmetry.space_group_name_H-M   'P 1'
#
loop_
_entity.id
_entity.type
_entity.pdbx_description
1 polymer ?
#
loop_
_entity_poly.entity_id
_entity_poly.type
_entity_poly.pdbx_seq_one_letter_code
_entity_poly.pdbx_strand_id
1 'polypeptide(L)'
;MTAEFMGPPWQADWTKEAEDNKNTLPPPARALVDAARAELVTANDPYFRGIDKAADLPTGMSVEPVQSTRPSGAHVIYFDHGRGWLRYVFTRRTADPQIVIDECIWH
;
A
#
# COMPACT_ATOMS: atom_id res chain seq x y z
N MET A 1 -11.98 -28.77 2.05
CA MET A 1 -11.98 -27.45 2.69
C MET A 1 -11.29 -26.51 1.72
N THR A 2 -12.05 -25.84 0.87
CA THR A 2 -11.52 -24.78 0.01
C THR A 2 -11.13 -23.64 0.94
N ALA A 3 -9.84 -23.29 0.98
CA ALA A 3 -9.41 -22.06 1.61
C ALA A 3 -10.14 -20.94 0.86
N GLU A 4 -11.18 -20.40 1.49
CA GLU A 4 -11.87 -19.22 1.02
C GLU A 4 -10.80 -18.14 0.99
N PHE A 5 -10.33 -17.78 -0.21
CA PHE A 5 -9.47 -16.63 -0.39
C PHE A 5 -10.28 -15.44 0.11
N MET A 6 -10.03 -15.01 1.36
CA MET A 6 -10.56 -13.76 1.87
C MET A 6 -10.15 -12.70 0.85
N GLY A 7 -11.13 -12.05 0.23
CA GLY A 7 -10.88 -10.93 -0.66
C GLY A 7 -10.59 -9.65 0.13
N PRO A 8 -10.38 -8.52 -0.55
CA PRO A 8 -10.35 -7.23 0.13
C PRO A 8 -11.68 -6.97 0.88
N PRO A 9 -11.66 -6.18 1.97
CA PRO A 9 -10.56 -5.34 2.44
C PRO A 9 -9.47 -6.13 3.19
N TRP A 10 -8.21 -5.89 2.83
CA TRP A 10 -7.06 -6.47 3.52
C TRP A 10 -6.81 -5.85 4.89
N GLN A 11 -6.28 -6.64 5.81
CA GLN A 11 -5.68 -6.06 7.01
C GLN A 11 -4.46 -5.23 6.61
N ALA A 12 -4.26 -4.08 7.26
CA ALA A 12 -3.12 -3.22 7.01
C ALA A 12 -2.61 -2.62 8.32
N ASP A 13 -1.39 -3.02 8.68
CA ASP A 13 -0.68 -2.55 9.88
C ASP A 13 0.49 -1.65 9.51
N TRP A 14 0.95 -0.91 10.52
CA TRP A 14 2.07 0.01 10.43
C TRP A 14 3.22 -0.51 11.29
N THR A 15 4.45 -0.33 10.82
CA THR A 15 5.58 -0.31 11.76
C THR A 15 5.45 0.92 12.65
N LYS A 16 6.01 0.83 13.86
CA LYS A 16 6.00 1.95 14.80
C LYS A 16 6.58 3.23 14.18
N GLU A 17 7.68 3.11 13.43
CA GLU A 17 8.32 4.23 12.75
C GLU A 17 7.42 4.86 11.69
N ALA A 18 6.76 4.05 10.85
CA ALA A 18 5.85 4.56 9.83
C ALA A 18 4.61 5.23 10.45
N GLU A 19 4.10 4.69 11.55
CA GLU A 19 2.99 5.27 12.30
C GLU A 19 3.39 6.61 12.95
N ASP A 20 4.55 6.67 13.60
CA ASP A 20 5.09 7.89 14.19
C ASP A 20 5.26 8.97 13.10
N ASN A 21 5.86 8.63 11.96
CA ASN A 21 5.99 9.55 10.83
C ASN A 21 4.64 10.07 10.33
N LYS A 22 3.67 9.17 10.10
CA LYS A 22 2.30 9.55 9.70
C LYS A 22 1.68 10.53 10.71
N ASN A 23 1.87 10.31 12.00
CA ASN A 23 1.29 11.12 13.06
C ASN A 23 1.90 12.53 13.15
N THR A 24 3.14 12.73 12.68
CA THR A 24 3.77 14.06 12.58
C THR A 24 3.29 14.90 11.39
N LEU A 25 2.65 14.27 10.40
CA LEU A 25 2.21 14.95 9.18
C LEU A 25 1.06 15.93 9.45
N PRO A 26 1.00 17.05 8.70
CA PRO A 26 -0.14 17.96 8.78
C PRO A 26 -1.44 17.24 8.33
N PRO A 27 -2.63 17.66 8.81
CA PRO A 27 -3.91 17.03 8.48
C PRO A 27 -4.15 16.74 6.98
N PRO A 28 -3.85 17.65 6.03
CA PRO A 28 -4.03 17.36 4.61
C PRO A 28 -3.14 16.21 4.12
N ALA A 29 -1.90 16.12 4.57
CA ALA A 29 -0.99 15.04 4.21
C ALA A 29 -1.43 13.70 4.81
N ARG A 30 -1.93 13.70 6.04
CA ARG A 30 -2.52 12.49 6.65
C ARG A 30 -3.72 11.96 5.87
N ALA A 31 -4.58 12.84 5.38
CA ALA A 31 -5.72 12.44 4.55
C ALA A 31 -5.27 11.78 3.23
N LEU A 32 -4.19 12.27 2.63
CA LEU A 32 -3.59 11.67 1.44
C LEU A 32 -2.99 10.28 1.72
N VAL A 33 -2.32 10.13 2.87
CA VAL A 33 -1.82 8.84 3.35
C VAL A 33 -2.95 7.84 3.58
N ASP A 34 -4.05 8.28 4.22
CA ASP A 34 -5.23 7.44 4.45
C ASP A 34 -5.91 7.05 3.14
N ALA A 35 -5.95 7.94 2.15
CA ALA A 35 -6.45 7.65 0.80
C ALA A 35 -5.55 6.62 0.08
N ALA A 36 -4.22 6.79 0.09
CA ALA A 36 -3.31 5.83 -0.51
C ALA A 36 -3.43 4.44 0.15
N ARG A 37 -3.56 4.37 1.48
CA ARG A 37 -3.82 3.10 2.19
C ARG A 37 -5.17 2.49 1.80
N ALA A 38 -6.20 3.31 1.59
CA ALA A 38 -7.51 2.80 1.18
C ALA A 38 -7.41 2.05 -0.16
N GLU A 39 -6.70 2.61 -1.14
CA GLU A 39 -6.46 1.94 -2.43
C GLU A 39 -5.73 0.59 -2.26
N LEU A 40 -4.72 0.53 -1.39
CA LEU A 40 -3.99 -0.73 -1.14
C LEU A 40 -4.90 -1.79 -0.52
N VAL A 41 -5.75 -1.40 0.44
CA VAL A 41 -6.61 -2.31 1.20
C VAL A 41 -7.77 -2.84 0.36
N THR A 42 -8.25 -2.08 -0.63
CA THR A 42 -9.39 -2.46 -1.46
C THR A 42 -9.00 -3.14 -2.78
N ALA A 43 -7.74 -3.01 -3.23
CA ALA A 43 -7.26 -3.64 -4.45
C ALA A 43 -7.29 -5.18 -4.37
N ASN A 44 -7.66 -5.87 -5.45
CA ASN A 44 -7.61 -7.35 -5.48
C ASN A 44 -6.16 -7.87 -5.40
N ASP A 45 -5.22 -7.16 -6.03
CA ASP A 45 -3.79 -7.34 -5.86
C ASP A 45 -3.17 -6.00 -5.40
N PRO A 46 -2.77 -5.87 -4.12
CA PRO A 46 -2.14 -4.66 -3.60
C PRO A 46 -0.83 -4.30 -4.29
N TYR A 47 -0.24 -5.19 -5.09
CA TYR A 47 0.94 -4.88 -5.91
C TYR A 47 0.60 -4.34 -7.30
N PHE A 48 -0.69 -4.21 -7.63
CA PHE A 48 -1.20 -3.68 -8.90
C PHE A 48 -0.57 -4.37 -10.12
N ARG A 49 -0.46 -5.70 -10.06
CA ARG A 49 0.06 -6.52 -11.15
C ARG A 49 -1.08 -6.97 -12.05
N GLY A 50 -0.81 -7.07 -13.36
CA GLY A 50 -1.75 -7.71 -14.28
C GLY A 50 -2.89 -6.80 -14.73
N ILE A 51 -4.14 -7.11 -14.37
CA ILE A 51 -5.37 -6.43 -14.83
C ILE A 51 -5.68 -5.21 -13.94
N ASP A 52 -5.42 -5.30 -12.64
CA ASP A 52 -5.45 -4.18 -11.68
C ASP A 52 -4.20 -3.29 -11.89
N LYS A 53 -4.06 -2.68 -13.07
CA LYS A 53 -2.90 -1.82 -13.36
C LYS A 53 -3.03 -0.49 -12.62
N ALA A 54 -1.95 0.29 -12.61
CA ALA A 54 -1.96 1.71 -12.24
C ALA A 54 -3.06 2.56 -12.92
N ALA A 55 -3.75 2.04 -13.94
CA ALA A 55 -4.93 2.66 -14.54
C ALA A 55 -6.14 2.77 -13.59
N ASP A 56 -6.24 1.91 -12.55
CA ASP A 56 -7.30 1.97 -11.54
C ASP A 56 -6.98 2.93 -10.39
N LEU A 57 -5.72 3.38 -10.29
CA LEU A 57 -5.32 4.33 -9.26
C LEU A 57 -5.83 5.74 -9.59
N PRO A 58 -6.25 6.51 -8.58
CA PRO A 58 -6.56 7.92 -8.74
C PRO A 58 -5.41 8.70 -9.38
N THR A 59 -5.75 9.78 -10.09
CA THR A 59 -4.74 10.69 -10.67
C THR A 59 -3.79 11.19 -9.58
N GLY A 60 -2.48 11.11 -9.85
CA GLY A 60 -1.43 11.49 -8.91
C GLY A 60 -0.97 10.37 -7.99
N MET A 61 -1.46 9.14 -8.18
CA MET A 61 -0.97 7.94 -7.52
C MET A 61 -0.33 6.95 -8.51
N SER A 62 0.69 6.22 -8.05
CA SER A 62 1.34 5.16 -8.83
C SER A 62 2.00 4.15 -7.91
N VAL A 63 2.09 2.89 -8.35
CA VAL A 63 2.72 1.79 -7.60
C VAL A 63 3.88 1.21 -8.40
N GLU A 64 5.01 0.96 -7.74
CA GLU A 64 6.16 0.28 -8.34
C GLU A 64 6.91 -0.62 -7.35
N PRO A 65 7.60 -1.67 -7.82
CA PRO A 65 8.45 -2.50 -6.98
C PRO A 65 9.72 -1.75 -6.55
N VAL A 66 10.08 -1.83 -5.27
CA VAL A 66 11.34 -1.24 -4.73
C VAL A 66 12.56 -1.84 -5.41
N GLN A 67 12.50 -3.12 -5.78
CA GLN A 67 13.53 -3.80 -6.58
C GLN A 67 12.87 -4.55 -7.71
N SER A 68 13.12 -4.14 -8.96
CA SER A 68 12.49 -4.72 -10.15
C SER A 68 12.73 -6.23 -10.32
N THR A 69 13.76 -6.79 -9.67
CA THR A 69 14.11 -8.22 -9.72
C THR A 69 13.38 -9.08 -8.68
N ARG A 70 12.62 -8.47 -7.75
CA ARG A 70 11.87 -9.18 -6.70
C ARG A 70 10.38 -8.87 -6.84
N PRO A 71 9.65 -9.61 -7.68
CA PRO A 71 8.23 -9.38 -7.87
C PRO A 71 7.48 -9.44 -6.55
N SER A 72 7.77 -10.40 -5.65
CA SER A 72 7.14 -10.47 -4.32
C SER A 72 7.80 -9.60 -3.23
N GLY A 73 8.67 -8.67 -3.62
CA GLY A 73 9.35 -7.76 -2.69
C GLY A 73 8.48 -6.57 -2.28
N ALA A 74 9.06 -5.69 -1.47
CA ALA A 74 8.42 -4.44 -1.08
C ALA A 74 8.04 -3.60 -2.31
N HIS A 75 6.90 -2.93 -2.23
CA HIS A 75 6.42 -1.98 -3.23
C HIS A 75 6.28 -0.62 -2.60
N VAL A 76 6.31 0.40 -3.45
CA VAL A 76 6.07 1.78 -3.08
C VAL A 76 4.79 2.24 -3.76
N ILE A 77 3.84 2.78 -3.00
CA ILE A 77 2.76 3.59 -3.54
C ILE A 77 3.14 5.05 -3.37
N TYR A 78 3.23 5.77 -4.49
CA TYR A 78 3.37 7.21 -4.52
C TYR A 78 1.98 7.86 -4.52
N PHE A 79 1.86 9.00 -3.85
CA PHE A 79 0.67 9.84 -3.83
C PHE A 79 1.06 11.31 -3.91
N ASP A 80 0.08 12.19 -4.14
CA ASP A 80 0.31 13.63 -4.30
C ASP A 80 1.35 13.93 -5.39
N HIS A 81 1.23 13.27 -6.55
CA HIS A 81 2.15 13.41 -7.68
C HIS A 81 3.62 13.10 -7.33
N GLY A 82 3.84 12.17 -6.40
CA GLY A 82 5.17 11.74 -5.97
C GLY A 82 5.77 12.56 -4.83
N ARG A 83 5.01 13.49 -4.23
CA ARG A 83 5.44 14.22 -3.03
C ARG A 83 5.40 13.36 -1.77
N GLY A 84 4.55 12.33 -1.75
CA GLY A 84 4.53 11.36 -0.68
C GLY A 84 4.56 9.94 -1.19
N TRP A 85 5.00 9.04 -0.31
CA TRP A 85 5.01 7.62 -0.60
C TRP A 85 4.90 6.75 0.65
N LEU A 86 4.36 5.55 0.45
CA LEU A 86 4.34 4.48 1.45
C LEU A 86 5.09 3.28 0.88
N ARG A 87 6.00 2.69 1.66
CA ARG A 87 6.57 1.39 1.32
C ARG A 87 5.92 0.30 2.14
N TYR A 88 5.55 -0.77 1.46
CA TYR A 88 4.78 -1.85 2.04
C TYR A 88 5.13 -3.21 1.46
N VAL A 89 4.79 -4.24 2.23
CA VAL A 89 4.80 -5.64 1.80
C VAL A 89 3.41 -6.23 1.99
N PHE A 90 2.96 -7.06 1.06
CA PHE A 90 1.73 -7.84 1.16
C PHE A 90 2.05 -9.32 1.35
N THR A 91 1.60 -9.87 2.47
CA THR A 91 1.79 -11.27 2.85
C THR A 91 0.50 -12.05 2.63
N ARG A 92 0.42 -12.79 1.52
CA ARG A 92 -0.76 -13.57 1.12
C ARG A 92 -0.84 -14.95 1.82
N ARG A 93 -0.60 -15.03 3.14
CA ARG A 93 -0.72 -16.30 3.87
C ARG A 93 -2.16 -16.81 3.81
N THR A 94 -2.32 -18.12 3.75
CA THR A 94 -3.59 -18.82 3.47
C THR A 94 -4.70 -18.61 4.50
N ALA A 95 -4.41 -17.99 5.64
CA ALA A 95 -5.36 -17.80 6.74
C ALA A 95 -5.64 -16.33 7.08
N ASP A 96 -4.70 -15.40 6.81
CA ASP A 96 -4.88 -13.98 7.10
C ASP A 96 -3.96 -13.12 6.22
N PRO A 97 -4.44 -12.62 5.06
CA PRO A 97 -3.67 -11.76 4.20
C PRO A 97 -3.49 -10.36 4.81
N GLN A 98 -2.25 -9.88 4.87
CA GLN A 98 -1.90 -8.65 5.57
C GLN A 98 -0.94 -7.78 4.76
N ILE A 99 -1.21 -6.48 4.75
CA ILE A 99 -0.31 -5.42 4.29
C ILE A 99 0.45 -4.89 5.52
N VAL A 100 1.76 -4.80 5.43
CA VAL A 100 2.58 -4.12 6.43
C VAL A 100 3.21 -2.91 5.76
N ILE A 101 2.85 -1.72 6.24
CA ILE A 101 3.44 -0.45 5.81
C ILE A 101 4.61 -0.17 6.74
N ASP A 102 5.82 -0.16 6.18
CA ASP A 102 7.04 -0.03 6.98
C ASP A 102 7.72 1.33 6.83
N GLU A 103 7.28 2.15 5.87
CA GLU A 103 7.77 3.51 5.69
C GLU A 103 6.66 4.45 5.20
N CYS A 104 6.67 5.70 5.67
CA CYS A 104 5.71 6.75 5.34
C CYS A 104 6.45 8.09 5.28
N ILE A 105 6.50 8.71 4.10
CA ILE A 105 7.18 9.98 3.87
C ILE A 105 6.30 10.91 3.05
N TRP A 106 6.33 12.21 3.36
CA TRP A 106 5.70 13.27 2.58
C TRP A 106 6.50 14.57 2.69
N HIS A 107 6.74 15.23 1.55
CA HIS A 107 7.59 16.43 1.40
C HIS A 107 6.80 17.67 0.99
#